data_AF-A0A2W4P0Q8-F1
#
_entry.id   AF-A0A2W4P0Q8-F1
#
_cell.length_a   1.000
_cell.length_b   1.000
_cell.length_c   1.000
_cell.angle_alpha   90.00
_cell.angle_beta   90.00
_cell.angle_gamma   90.00
#
_symmetry.space_group_name_H-M   'P 1'
#
loop_
_entity.id
_entity.type
_entity.pdbx_description
1 polymer ?
#
loop_
_entity_poly.entity_id
_entity_poly.type
_entity_poly.pdbx_seq_one_letter_code
_entity_poly.pdbx_strand_id
1 'polypeptide(L)'
;MPEAPWPAGDPRWIVVMRALLQQPDSPWWDDKATAGAVETRDDLLLRAFAETVATMEQEYGKDPAGWPVWGDLHSATFRNATLGDSGIGPVEDLFNRGPFPVGGGESLVNSTSWTASESFEVDELPSMRMIVDLSDLNGAAAINTTGQSGHTASPHYSDMIELWRTNQYYPMLWSEQAIAGGAEAHLRLMP
;
A
#
# COMPACT_ATOMS: atom_id res chain seq x y z
N MET A 1 -11.82 -31.14 -2.54
CA MET A 1 -12.35 -29.88 -3.09
C MET A 1 -11.17 -29.10 -3.63
N PRO A 2 -11.28 -28.33 -4.73
CA PRO A 2 -10.21 -27.40 -5.04
C PRO A 2 -10.04 -26.49 -3.82
N GLU A 3 -8.81 -26.20 -3.41
CA GLU A 3 -8.52 -25.17 -2.41
C GLU A 3 -9.11 -23.86 -2.93
N ALA A 4 -10.33 -23.55 -2.51
CA ALA A 4 -10.84 -22.20 -2.68
C ALA A 4 -9.86 -21.30 -1.93
N PRO A 5 -9.39 -20.19 -2.53
CA PRO A 5 -8.51 -19.28 -1.82
C PRO A 5 -9.20 -18.87 -0.52
N TRP A 6 -8.57 -19.23 0.60
CA TRP A 6 -9.04 -18.86 1.93
C TRP A 6 -9.09 -17.32 2.03
N PRO A 7 -9.94 -16.75 2.89
CA PRO A 7 -10.02 -15.30 3.07
C PRO A 7 -8.65 -14.72 3.45
N ALA A 8 -8.06 -13.92 2.55
CA ALA A 8 -6.74 -13.30 2.73
C ALA A 8 -6.82 -11.76 2.82
N GLY A 9 -8.03 -11.19 2.90
CA GLY A 9 -8.26 -9.75 2.90
C GLY A 9 -8.70 -9.16 1.56
N ASP A 10 -8.65 -9.96 0.48
CA ASP A 10 -8.86 -9.47 -0.89
C ASP A 10 -10.26 -8.86 -1.15
N PRO A 11 -10.42 -8.00 -2.19
CA PRO A 11 -11.65 -7.25 -2.44
C PRO A 11 -12.89 -8.14 -2.61
N ARG A 12 -12.72 -9.38 -3.09
CA ARG A 12 -13.84 -10.32 -3.24
C ARG A 12 -14.38 -10.71 -1.87
N TRP A 13 -13.50 -10.99 -0.92
CA TRP A 13 -13.89 -11.34 0.45
C TRP A 13 -14.49 -10.14 1.18
N ILE A 14 -14.03 -8.91 0.93
CA ILE A 14 -14.69 -7.71 1.47
C ILE A 14 -16.15 -7.61 0.99
N VAL A 15 -16.43 -7.91 -0.28
CA VAL A 15 -17.81 -7.93 -0.81
C VAL A 15 -18.65 -9.04 -0.21
N VAL A 16 -18.10 -10.26 -0.10
CA VAL A 16 -18.78 -11.39 0.54
C VAL A 16 -19.12 -11.07 1.99
N MET A 17 -18.14 -10.59 2.77
CA MET A 17 -18.33 -10.22 4.18
C MET A 17 -19.34 -9.09 4.33
N ARG A 18 -19.28 -8.05 3.48
CA ARG A 18 -20.26 -6.96 3.51
C ARG A 18 -21.70 -7.47 3.31
N ALA A 19 -21.91 -8.40 2.38
CA ALA A 19 -23.23 -8.99 2.14
C ALA A 19 -23.65 -9.93 3.27
N LEU A 20 -22.72 -10.72 3.82
CA LEU A 20 -22.98 -11.67 4.89
C LEU A 20 -23.31 -10.98 6.21
N LEU A 21 -22.67 -9.84 6.50
CA LEU A 21 -22.95 -9.01 7.68
C LEU A 21 -24.42 -8.55 7.75
N GLN A 22 -25.11 -8.43 6.60
CA GLN A 22 -26.54 -8.11 6.53
C GLN A 22 -27.47 -9.31 6.77
N GLN A 23 -26.91 -10.51 6.92
CA GLN A 23 -27.63 -11.77 7.09
C GLN A 23 -27.17 -12.45 8.40
N PRO A 24 -27.60 -11.96 9.58
CA PRO A 24 -27.15 -12.48 10.87
C PRO A 24 -27.49 -13.97 11.07
N ASP A 25 -28.59 -14.45 10.48
CA ASP A 25 -29.04 -15.84 10.57
C ASP A 25 -28.46 -16.74 9.46
N SER A 26 -27.47 -16.25 8.70
CA SER A 26 -26.87 -17.04 7.63
C SER A 26 -26.20 -18.30 8.20
N PRO A 27 -26.41 -19.49 7.59
CA PRO A 27 -25.75 -20.71 8.04
C PRO A 27 -24.22 -20.70 7.83
N TRP A 28 -23.67 -19.67 7.17
CA TRP A 28 -22.22 -19.49 7.00
C TRP A 28 -21.54 -18.89 8.23
N TRP A 29 -22.30 -18.45 9.25
CA TRP A 29 -21.73 -18.03 10.54
C TRP A 29 -21.51 -19.18 11.51
N ASP A 30 -21.98 -20.38 11.18
CA ASP A 30 -21.84 -21.56 12.04
C ASP A 30 -20.55 -22.32 11.68
N ASP A 31 -19.60 -22.38 12.60
CA ASP A 31 -18.37 -23.15 12.43
C ASP A 31 -18.66 -24.64 12.65
N LYS A 32 -18.77 -25.37 11.56
CA LYS A 32 -19.06 -26.82 11.59
C LYS A 32 -17.98 -27.65 12.27
N ALA A 33 -16.81 -27.09 12.57
CA ALA A 33 -15.80 -27.75 13.39
C ALA A 33 -16.12 -27.72 14.90
N THR A 34 -16.97 -26.79 15.37
CA THR A 34 -17.38 -26.70 16.78
C THR A 34 -18.49 -27.70 17.09
N ALA A 35 -18.12 -28.84 17.70
CA ALA A 35 -19.10 -29.86 18.06
C ALA A 35 -20.05 -29.38 19.17
N GLY A 36 -21.36 -29.46 18.93
CA GLY A 36 -22.40 -29.23 19.94
C GLY A 36 -22.76 -27.76 20.20
N ALA A 37 -22.22 -26.83 19.39
CA ALA A 37 -22.63 -25.44 19.36
C ALA A 37 -23.11 -25.06 17.95
N VAL A 38 -23.87 -23.97 17.87
CA VAL A 38 -24.21 -23.29 16.63
C VAL A 38 -23.84 -21.83 16.85
N GLU A 39 -22.74 -21.38 16.26
CA GLU A 39 -22.32 -19.99 16.37
C GLU A 39 -23.21 -19.05 15.56
N THR A 40 -23.45 -17.86 16.12
CA THR A 40 -24.04 -16.74 15.40
C THR A 40 -22.96 -15.82 14.83
N ARG A 41 -23.36 -14.91 13.94
CA ARG A 41 -22.51 -13.81 13.49
C ARG A 41 -21.82 -13.10 14.66
N ASP A 42 -22.60 -12.75 15.67
CA ASP A 42 -22.13 -11.90 16.76
C ASP A 42 -21.14 -12.67 17.65
N ASP A 43 -21.32 -14.00 17.82
CA ASP A 43 -20.35 -14.86 18.50
C ASP A 43 -19.00 -14.87 17.77
N LEU A 44 -19.01 -15.01 16.44
CA LEU A 44 -17.80 -15.02 15.64
C LEU A 44 -17.10 -13.65 15.59
N LEU A 45 -17.86 -12.56 15.47
CA LEU A 45 -17.29 -11.21 15.51
C LEU A 45 -16.67 -10.89 16.88
N LEU A 46 -17.32 -11.31 17.97
CA LEU A 46 -16.78 -11.14 19.32
C LEU A 46 -15.50 -11.98 19.51
N ARG A 47 -15.49 -13.22 19.01
CA ARG A 47 -14.31 -14.10 19.04
C ARG A 47 -13.15 -13.46 18.28
N ALA A 48 -13.37 -13.04 17.03
CA ALA A 48 -12.35 -12.40 16.20
C ALA A 48 -11.80 -11.11 16.84
N PHE A 49 -12.66 -10.29 17.45
CA PHE A 49 -12.23 -9.10 18.17
C PHE A 49 -11.38 -9.45 19.40
N ALA A 50 -11.81 -10.42 20.21
CA ALA A 50 -11.05 -10.84 21.39
C ALA A 50 -9.68 -11.43 21.03
N GLU A 51 -9.61 -12.23 19.97
CA GLU A 51 -8.35 -12.76 19.44
C GLU A 51 -7.44 -11.65 18.93
N THR A 52 -7.98 -10.66 18.21
CA THR A 52 -7.21 -9.50 17.73
C THR A 52 -6.64 -8.70 18.90
N VAL A 53 -7.43 -8.42 19.93
CA VAL A 53 -6.95 -7.71 21.13
C VAL A 53 -5.85 -8.51 21.83
N ALA A 54 -6.02 -9.83 22.00
CA ALA A 54 -5.01 -10.67 22.62
C ALA A 54 -3.68 -10.65 21.84
N THR A 55 -3.73 -10.70 20.50
CA THR A 55 -2.54 -10.55 19.64
C THR A 55 -1.89 -9.18 19.81
N MET A 56 -2.68 -8.10 19.79
CA MET A 56 -2.15 -6.74 19.99
C MET A 56 -1.52 -6.57 21.38
N GLU A 57 -2.12 -7.14 22.43
CA GLU A 57 -1.55 -7.13 23.78
C GLU A 57 -0.24 -7.93 23.87
N GLN A 58 -0.15 -9.05 23.14
CA GLN A 58 1.05 -9.88 23.10
C GLN A 58 2.21 -9.18 22.39
N GLU A 59 1.94 -8.48 21.29
CA GLU A 59 2.96 -7.83 20.46
C GLU A 59 3.37 -6.44 20.99
N TYR A 60 2.40 -5.63 21.43
CA TYR A 60 2.61 -4.21 21.74
C TYR A 60 2.32 -3.86 23.21
N GLY A 61 1.89 -4.83 24.01
CA GLY A 61 1.57 -4.65 25.42
C GLY A 61 0.12 -4.27 25.69
N LYS A 62 -0.25 -4.29 26.96
CA LYS A 62 -1.64 -4.16 27.44
C LYS A 62 -2.22 -2.76 27.41
N ASP A 63 -1.42 -1.73 27.14
CA ASP A 63 -1.89 -0.35 27.08
C ASP A 63 -2.19 0.02 25.62
N PRO A 64 -3.48 0.17 25.22
CA PRO A 64 -3.83 0.52 23.85
C PRO A 64 -3.31 1.88 23.39
N ALA A 65 -2.96 2.78 24.32
CA ALA A 65 -2.34 4.05 23.97
C ALA A 65 -0.93 3.89 23.38
N GLY A 66 -0.29 2.74 23.60
CA GLY A 66 1.02 2.38 23.03
C GLY A 66 0.94 1.53 21.77
N TRP A 67 -0.26 1.21 21.28
CA TRP A 67 -0.41 0.40 20.06
C TRP A 67 0.04 1.18 18.81
N PRO A 68 0.56 0.47 17.79
CA PRO A 68 1.04 1.09 16.56
C PRO A 68 -0.09 1.85 15.87
N VAL A 69 0.24 3.00 15.29
CA VAL A 69 -0.68 3.66 14.35
C VAL A 69 -0.60 2.96 12.98
N TRP A 70 -1.59 3.19 12.12
CA TRP A 70 -1.65 2.51 10.82
C TRP A 70 -0.35 2.58 10.03
N GLY A 71 0.31 3.74 9.99
CA GLY A 71 1.58 3.90 9.25
C GLY A 71 2.78 3.13 9.83
N ASP A 72 2.72 2.69 11.08
CA ASP A 72 3.77 1.86 11.69
C ASP A 72 3.67 0.41 11.19
N LEU A 73 2.45 -0.06 10.90
CA LEU A 73 2.18 -1.38 10.35
C LEU A 73 2.19 -1.38 8.82
N HIS A 74 1.59 -0.34 8.23
CA HIS A 74 1.36 -0.21 6.80
C HIS A 74 2.32 0.79 6.18
N SER A 75 3.43 0.24 5.70
CA SER A 75 4.52 1.02 5.13
C SER A 75 4.94 0.47 3.77
N ALA A 76 5.44 1.37 2.92
CA ALA A 76 5.99 1.04 1.62
C ALA A 76 7.52 1.05 1.68
N THR A 77 8.13 -0.07 1.32
CA THR A 77 9.57 -0.17 1.11
C THR A 77 9.84 -0.39 -0.38
N PHE A 78 10.49 0.58 -1.02
CA PHE A 78 10.88 0.49 -2.42
C PHE A 78 12.16 -0.34 -2.53
N ARG A 79 11.99 -1.65 -2.70
CA ARG A 79 13.09 -2.59 -2.88
C ARG A 79 13.56 -2.63 -4.32
N ASN A 80 14.87 -2.58 -4.52
CA ASN A 80 15.43 -2.79 -5.85
C ASN A 80 15.28 -4.26 -6.27
N ALA A 81 14.71 -4.51 -7.45
CA ALA A 81 14.38 -5.85 -7.93
C ALA A 81 15.57 -6.81 -8.09
N THR A 82 16.82 -6.31 -8.15
CA THR A 82 18.02 -7.15 -8.33
C THR A 82 18.91 -7.18 -7.10
N LEU A 83 19.08 -6.03 -6.45
CA LEU A 83 20.06 -5.84 -5.38
C LEU A 83 19.41 -5.56 -4.01
N GLY A 84 18.08 -5.43 -3.98
CA GLY A 84 17.34 -5.07 -2.77
C GLY A 84 17.22 -6.19 -1.75
N ASP A 85 17.41 -7.44 -2.16
CA ASP A 85 17.40 -8.63 -1.29
C ASP A 85 18.69 -9.45 -1.50
N SER A 86 19.81 -8.74 -1.65
CA SER A 86 21.11 -9.36 -1.97
C SER A 86 21.71 -10.19 -0.82
N GLY A 87 21.18 -10.06 0.40
CA GLY A 87 21.74 -10.58 1.64
C GLY A 87 22.95 -9.79 2.15
N ILE A 88 23.27 -8.66 1.52
CA ILE A 88 24.41 -7.80 1.85
C ILE A 88 23.87 -6.43 2.27
N GLY A 89 23.73 -6.21 3.58
CA GLY A 89 23.12 -4.99 4.14
C GLY A 89 23.59 -3.67 3.50
N PRO A 90 24.91 -3.41 3.36
CA PRO A 90 25.37 -2.18 2.71
C PRO A 90 24.94 -1.99 1.24
N VAL A 91 24.70 -3.08 0.51
CA VAL A 91 24.16 -3.02 -0.85
C VAL A 91 22.68 -2.69 -0.77
N GLU A 92 21.93 -3.38 0.08
CA GLU A 92 20.49 -3.14 0.27
C GLU A 92 20.23 -1.69 0.73
N ASP A 93 21.01 -1.17 1.67
CA ASP A 93 20.94 0.22 2.14
C ASP A 93 21.18 1.25 1.02
N LEU A 94 22.06 0.91 0.07
CA LEU A 94 22.36 1.79 -1.07
C LEU A 94 21.18 1.88 -2.03
N PHE A 95 20.50 0.75 -2.29
CA PHE A 95 19.48 0.63 -3.32
C PHE A 95 18.05 0.79 -2.82
N ASN A 96 17.73 0.31 -1.62
CA ASN A 96 16.37 0.33 -1.09
C ASN A 96 16.03 1.68 -0.46
N ARG A 97 14.76 2.05 -0.47
CA ARG A 97 14.26 3.24 0.24
C ARG A 97 13.04 2.86 1.06
N GLY A 98 13.03 3.29 2.31
CA GLY A 98 11.94 3.04 3.25
C GLY A 98 12.40 2.21 4.45
N PRO A 99 11.47 1.68 5.24
CA PRO A 99 10.01 1.78 5.07
C PRO A 99 9.50 3.23 5.22
N PHE A 100 8.50 3.61 4.42
CA PHE A 100 7.79 4.88 4.57
C PHE A 100 6.34 4.63 4.99
N PRO A 101 5.83 5.29 6.05
CA PRO A 101 4.43 5.17 6.44
C PRO A 101 3.53 5.74 5.33
N VAL A 102 2.53 4.96 4.94
CA VAL A 102 1.54 5.35 3.94
C VAL A 102 0.12 5.13 4.45
N GLY A 103 -0.80 5.96 3.98
CA GLY A 103 -2.23 5.66 4.10
C GLY A 103 -2.71 4.91 2.86
N GLY A 104 -3.96 4.48 2.86
CA GLY A 104 -4.54 3.72 1.76
C GLY A 104 -4.83 2.28 2.15
N GLY A 105 -5.13 1.46 1.15
CA GLY A 105 -5.43 0.06 1.33
C GLY A 105 -5.93 -0.62 0.06
N GLU A 106 -5.96 -1.95 0.06
CA GLU A 106 -6.29 -2.79 -1.11
C GLU A 106 -7.65 -2.44 -1.77
N SER A 107 -8.64 -2.01 -0.98
CA SER A 107 -9.98 -1.63 -1.47
C SER A 107 -10.29 -0.14 -1.33
N LEU A 108 -9.26 0.70 -1.26
CA LEU A 108 -9.38 2.15 -1.17
C LEU A 108 -8.88 2.83 -2.45
N VAL A 109 -9.27 4.09 -2.67
CA VAL A 109 -8.85 4.86 -3.86
C VAL A 109 -7.33 4.99 -3.94
N ASN A 110 -6.68 5.24 -2.80
CA ASN A 110 -5.23 5.11 -2.69
C ASN A 110 -4.89 3.63 -2.45
N SER A 111 -4.73 2.88 -3.53
CA SER A 111 -4.57 1.42 -3.51
C SER A 111 -3.15 0.99 -3.11
N THR A 112 -2.81 1.13 -1.83
CA THR A 112 -1.63 0.51 -1.22
C THR A 112 -2.04 -0.83 -0.62
N SER A 113 -2.00 -1.90 -1.42
CA SER A 113 -2.49 -3.22 -1.02
C SER A 113 -1.52 -3.91 -0.07
N TRP A 114 -2.02 -4.91 0.64
CA TRP A 114 -1.23 -5.81 1.47
C TRP A 114 -1.95 -7.16 1.56
N THR A 115 -1.21 -8.22 1.85
CA THR A 115 -1.79 -9.53 2.13
C THR A 115 -1.96 -9.74 3.63
N ALA A 116 -3.21 -9.61 4.12
CA ALA A 116 -3.51 -9.59 5.56
C ALA A 116 -3.12 -10.87 6.32
N SER A 117 -3.02 -12.01 5.63
CA SER A 117 -2.54 -13.28 6.20
C SER A 117 -1.03 -13.36 6.37
N GLU A 118 -0.27 -12.42 5.81
CA GLU A 118 1.20 -12.41 5.84
C GLU A 118 1.74 -11.24 6.68
N SER A 119 1.43 -10.00 6.28
CA SER A 119 1.84 -8.78 6.99
C SER A 119 0.99 -7.58 6.55
N PHE A 120 1.19 -6.43 7.16
CA PHE A 120 0.59 -5.16 6.72
C PHE A 120 1.50 -4.35 5.78
N GLU A 121 2.68 -4.88 5.42
CA GLU A 121 3.58 -4.21 4.48
C GLU A 121 2.93 -4.10 3.09
N VAL A 122 3.17 -2.96 2.43
CA VAL A 122 2.64 -2.73 1.08
C VAL A 122 3.33 -3.63 0.07
N ASP A 123 2.55 -4.45 -0.64
CA ASP A 123 3.00 -5.35 -1.71
C ASP A 123 2.62 -4.84 -3.12
N GLU A 124 1.52 -4.10 -3.23
CA GLU A 124 1.08 -3.43 -4.45
C GLU A 124 0.74 -1.95 -4.21
N LEU A 125 1.11 -1.08 -5.16
CA LEU A 125 0.93 0.36 -5.02
C LEU A 125 0.76 1.08 -6.36
N PRO A 126 0.23 2.31 -6.39
CA PRO A 126 0.13 3.09 -7.63
C PRO A 126 1.52 3.53 -8.09
N SER A 127 2.03 2.94 -9.17
CA SER A 127 3.34 3.28 -9.76
C SER A 127 3.41 4.72 -10.28
N MET A 128 2.28 5.26 -10.73
CA MET A 128 2.11 6.62 -11.22
C MET A 128 0.74 7.16 -10.84
N ARG A 129 0.64 8.47 -10.57
CA ARG A 129 -0.64 9.20 -10.55
C ARG A 129 -0.57 10.39 -11.51
N MET A 130 -1.69 10.71 -12.15
CA MET A 130 -1.75 11.77 -13.16
C MET A 130 -3.10 12.47 -13.17
N ILE A 131 -3.08 13.78 -13.41
CA ILE A 131 -4.23 14.65 -13.62
C ILE A 131 -3.98 15.38 -14.93
N VAL A 132 -4.95 15.34 -15.86
CA VAL A 132 -4.84 16.00 -17.16
C VAL A 132 -6.03 16.94 -17.33
N ASP A 133 -5.77 18.23 -17.43
CA ASP A 133 -6.74 19.21 -17.92
C ASP A 133 -6.68 19.25 -19.44
N LEU A 134 -7.70 18.72 -20.10
CA LEU A 134 -7.77 18.66 -21.57
C LEU A 134 -8.03 20.03 -22.21
N SER A 135 -8.42 21.05 -21.44
CA SER A 135 -8.59 22.42 -21.90
C SER A 135 -7.30 23.25 -21.79
N ASP A 136 -6.40 22.88 -20.88
CA ASP A 136 -5.05 23.45 -20.73
C ASP A 136 -4.05 22.38 -20.27
N LEU A 137 -3.30 21.83 -21.23
CA LEU A 137 -2.32 20.78 -20.95
C LEU A 137 -1.14 21.25 -20.09
N ASN A 138 -0.86 22.56 -19.97
CA ASN A 138 0.15 23.03 -19.02
C ASN A 138 -0.33 22.96 -17.56
N GLY A 139 -1.64 22.81 -17.32
CA GLY A 139 -2.23 22.57 -16.01
C GLY A 139 -2.18 21.10 -15.57
N ALA A 140 -1.63 20.21 -16.38
CA ALA A 140 -1.51 18.80 -16.04
C ALA A 140 -0.45 18.56 -14.94
N ALA A 141 -0.64 17.50 -14.16
CA ALA A 141 0.23 17.13 -13.06
C ALA A 141 0.44 15.62 -13.03
N ALA A 142 1.64 15.18 -12.64
CA ALA A 142 1.99 13.77 -12.54
C ALA A 142 2.99 13.52 -11.41
N ILE A 143 3.05 12.27 -10.95
CA ILE A 143 4.01 11.83 -9.94
C ILE A 143 4.30 10.34 -10.15
N ASN A 144 5.57 9.97 -10.03
CA ASN A 144 6.01 8.58 -9.91
C ASN A 144 6.35 8.26 -8.45
N THR A 145 6.39 6.97 -8.10
CA THR A 145 6.61 6.50 -6.72
C THR A 145 7.94 6.93 -6.11
N THR A 146 9.04 6.85 -6.85
CA THR A 146 10.39 7.11 -6.31
C THR A 146 11.01 8.38 -6.86
N GLY A 147 11.39 8.38 -8.13
CA GLY A 147 12.08 9.47 -8.81
C GLY A 147 12.30 9.11 -10.28
N GLN A 148 12.76 10.08 -11.07
CA GLN A 148 12.94 9.89 -12.51
C GLN A 148 14.18 9.07 -12.88
N SER A 149 15.13 8.90 -11.97
CA SER A 149 16.39 8.20 -12.23
C SER A 149 16.44 6.83 -11.57
N GLY A 150 16.98 5.84 -12.29
CA GLY A 150 17.33 4.53 -11.72
C GLY A 150 18.74 4.48 -11.10
N HIS A 151 19.51 5.56 -11.15
CA HIS A 151 20.87 5.61 -10.60
C HIS A 151 20.86 6.11 -9.15
N THR A 152 21.36 5.32 -8.21
CA THR A 152 21.36 5.62 -6.77
C THR A 152 22.10 6.91 -6.40
N ALA A 153 23.07 7.33 -7.21
CA ALA A 153 23.81 8.58 -7.03
C ALA A 153 23.09 9.82 -7.61
N SER A 154 21.98 9.64 -8.33
CA SER A 154 21.21 10.75 -8.88
C SER A 154 20.40 11.44 -7.78
N PRO A 155 20.31 12.78 -7.77
CA PRO A 155 19.36 13.47 -6.89
C PRO A 155 17.91 13.06 -7.19
N HIS A 156 17.60 12.61 -8.41
CA HIS A 156 16.26 12.18 -8.83
C HIS A 156 16.01 10.68 -8.64
N TYR A 157 16.75 10.01 -7.76
CA TYR A 157 16.52 8.59 -7.45
C TYR A 157 15.28 8.38 -6.58
N SER A 158 15.04 9.29 -5.65
CA SER A 158 14.04 9.14 -4.57
C SER A 158 13.38 10.47 -4.17
N ASP A 159 13.52 11.51 -4.98
CA ASP A 159 13.02 12.87 -4.71
C ASP A 159 11.50 13.00 -4.78
N MET A 160 10.82 12.08 -5.46
CA MET A 160 9.35 12.06 -5.58
C MET A 160 8.66 11.31 -4.43
N ILE A 161 9.38 10.52 -3.62
CA ILE A 161 8.79 9.65 -2.58
C ILE A 161 7.89 10.43 -1.61
N GLU A 162 8.38 11.55 -1.09
CA GLU A 162 7.64 12.32 -0.08
C GLU A 162 6.34 12.91 -0.66
N LEU A 163 6.41 13.45 -1.88
CA LEU A 163 5.24 13.98 -2.56
C LEU A 163 4.27 12.86 -2.91
N TRP A 164 4.77 11.74 -3.43
CA TRP A 164 3.94 10.58 -3.76
C TRP A 164 3.21 10.03 -2.53
N ARG A 165 3.88 9.85 -1.39
CA ARG A 165 3.24 9.29 -0.18
C ARG A 165 2.25 10.25 0.47
N THR A 166 2.39 11.55 0.22
CA THR A 166 1.48 12.60 0.72
C THR A 166 0.45 13.05 -0.32
N ASN A 167 0.29 12.31 -1.43
CA ASN A 167 -0.65 12.60 -2.52
C ASN A 167 -0.46 13.99 -3.16
N GLN A 168 0.78 14.42 -3.27
CA GLN A 168 1.21 15.62 -4.00
C GLN A 168 1.83 15.25 -5.35
N TYR A 169 1.99 16.24 -6.22
CA TYR A 169 2.34 16.04 -7.63
C TYR A 169 3.40 17.05 -8.11
N TYR A 170 4.12 16.67 -9.16
CA TYR A 170 4.87 17.62 -9.98
C TYR A 170 4.02 18.14 -11.15
N PRO A 171 4.28 19.36 -11.64
CA PRO A 171 3.70 19.81 -12.90
C PRO A 171 4.19 18.95 -14.06
N MET A 172 3.28 18.55 -14.95
CA MET A 172 3.60 17.85 -16.19
C MET A 172 3.66 18.89 -17.33
N LEU A 173 4.81 19.52 -17.50
CA LEU A 173 5.01 20.61 -18.46
C LEU A 173 4.78 20.13 -19.90
N TRP A 174 4.02 20.89 -20.68
CA TRP A 174 3.59 20.50 -22.02
C TRP A 174 4.19 21.37 -23.13
N SER A 175 4.03 22.69 -23.05
CA SER A 175 4.53 23.60 -24.07
C SER A 175 6.05 23.68 -24.07
N GLU A 176 6.66 23.83 -25.24
CA GLU A 176 8.12 23.96 -25.39
C GLU A 176 8.67 25.09 -24.51
N GLN A 177 7.95 26.23 -24.44
CA GLN A 177 8.34 27.35 -23.60
C GLN A 177 8.33 26.98 -22.11
N ALA A 178 7.31 26.27 -21.63
CA ALA A 178 7.23 25.83 -20.25
C ALA A 178 8.34 24.83 -19.92
N ILE A 179 8.57 23.85 -20.81
CA ILE A 179 9.63 22.85 -20.68
C ILE A 179 11.00 23.53 -20.63
N ALA A 180 11.29 24.43 -21.57
CA ALA A 180 12.55 25.16 -21.60
C ALA A 180 12.75 26.04 -20.35
N GLY A 181 11.68 26.65 -19.84
CA GLY A 181 11.71 27.47 -18.63
C GLY A 181 11.91 26.66 -17.34
N GLY A 182 11.45 25.40 -17.30
CA GLY A 182 11.60 24.49 -16.16
C GLY A 182 12.76 23.51 -16.28
N ALA A 183 13.59 23.59 -17.32
CA ALA A 183 14.66 22.63 -17.57
C ALA A 183 15.82 22.80 -16.57
N GLU A 184 16.19 21.71 -15.90
CA GLU A 184 17.40 21.66 -15.07
C GLU A 184 18.68 21.49 -15.91
N ALA A 185 18.57 20.82 -17.06
CA ALA A 185 19.66 20.59 -17.99
C ALA A 185 19.16 20.46 -19.44
N HIS A 186 20.04 20.73 -20.40
CA HIS A 186 19.74 20.59 -21.83
C HIS A 186 20.87 19.85 -22.54
N LEU A 187 20.53 18.75 -23.23
CA LEU A 187 21.46 17.93 -23.99
C LEU A 187 21.08 17.96 -25.48
N ARG A 188 22.04 18.30 -26.33
CA ARG A 188 21.88 18.23 -27.78
C ARG A 188 22.64 17.03 -28.32
N LEU A 189 21.92 16.06 -28.87
CA LEU A 189 22.51 14.91 -29.57
C LEU A 189 22.77 15.29 -31.04
N MET A 190 23.99 15.02 -31.51
CA MET A 190 24.40 15.23 -32.90
C MET A 190 24.81 13.87 -33.48
N PRO A 191 24.62 13.64 -34.80
CA PRO A 191 25.07 12.42 -35.46
C PRO A 191 26.57 12.17 -35.35
#